data_AF-A0A916NEX4-F1
#
_entry.id   AF-A0A916NEX4-F1
#
_cell.length_a   1.000
_cell.length_b   1.000
_cell.length_c   1.000
_cell.angle_alpha   90.00
_cell.angle_beta   90.00
_cell.angle_gamma   90.00
#
_symmetry.space_group_name_H-M   'P 1'
#
loop_
_entity.id
_entity.type
_entity.pdbx_description
1 polymer ?
#
loop_
_entity_poly.entity_id
_entity_poly.type
_entity_poly.pdbx_seq_one_letter_code
_entity_poly.pdbx_strand_id
1 'polypeptide(L)' 'MNLTKREKTVSDMMLKGKSNAEISNELCISVNTVKTHVARVLKKENVKNRIQLITKQVNKNSK' A
#
# COMPACT_ATOMS: atom_id res chain seq x y z
N MET A 1 -9.38 9.97 -6.69
CA MET A 1 -8.18 9.16 -7.01
C MET A 1 -8.50 7.71 -6.71
N ASN A 2 -8.70 6.87 -7.74
CA ASN A 2 -9.09 5.48 -7.54
C ASN A 2 -7.87 4.57 -7.68
N LEU A 3 -7.51 3.92 -6.58
CA LEU A 3 -6.58 2.78 -6.62
C LEU A 3 -7.24 1.66 -7.42
N THR A 4 -6.46 0.98 -8.25
CA THR A 4 -6.89 -0.28 -8.87
C THR A 4 -7.14 -1.33 -7.79
N LYS A 5 -7.83 -2.43 -8.12
CA LYS A 5 -8.08 -3.53 -7.17
C LYS A 5 -6.78 -4.01 -6.52
N ARG A 6 -5.72 -4.21 -7.31
CA ARG A 6 -4.43 -4.69 -6.80
C ARG A 6 -3.72 -3.67 -5.91
N GLU A 7 -3.74 -2.39 -6.29
CA GLU A 7 -3.18 -1.31 -5.48
C GLU A 7 -3.94 -1.13 -4.16
N LYS A 8 -5.27 -1.30 -4.16
CA LYS A 8 -6.08 -1.27 -2.95
C LYS A 8 -5.73 -2.43 -2.02
N THR A 9 -5.56 -3.64 -2.55
CA THR A 9 -5.10 -4.80 -1.77
C THR A 9 -3.73 -4.57 -1.15
N VAL A 10 -2.76 -4.08 -1.93
CA VAL A 10 -1.41 -3.76 -1.44
C VAL A 10 -1.47 -2.67 -0.37
N SER A 11 -2.27 -1.62 -0.58
CA SER A 11 -2.48 -0.56 0.41
C SER A 11 -3.07 -1.11 1.70
N ASP A 12 -4.09 -1.96 1.65
CA ASP A 12 -4.71 -2.59 2.82
C ASP A 12 -3.70 -3.41 3.64
N MET A 13 -2.89 -4.22 2.96
CA MET A 13 -1.84 -5.00 3.63
C MET A 13 -0.76 -4.11 4.24
N MET A 14 -0.40 -2.99 3.59
CA MET A 14 0.51 -2.02 4.17
C MET A 14 -0.03 -1.38 5.46
N LEU A 15 -1.35 -1.11 5.51
CA LEU A 15 -2.04 -0.56 6.68
C LEU A 15 -2.11 -1.57 7.83
N LYS A 16 -2.18 -2.86 7.51
CA LYS A 16 -2.05 -3.97 8.47
C LYS A 16 -0.62 -4.17 8.98
N GLY A 17 0.33 -3.32 8.58
CA GLY A 17 1.73 -3.40 9.01
C GLY A 17 2.59 -4.41 8.24
N LYS A 18 2.05 -5.10 7.24
CA LYS A 18 2.79 -6.13 6.50
C LYS A 18 3.99 -5.54 5.75
N SER A 19 5.10 -6.28 5.72
CA SER A 19 6.29 -5.99 4.92
C SER A 19 6.08 -6.34 3.45
N ASN A 20 6.94 -5.82 2.56
CA ASN A 20 6.87 -6.16 1.13
C ASN A 20 7.09 -7.66 0.88
N ALA A 21 7.84 -8.34 1.75
CA ALA A 21 8.08 -9.78 1.68
C ALA A 21 6.81 -10.57 2.06
N GLU A 22 6.13 -10.18 3.14
CA GLU A 22 4.87 -10.79 3.53
C GLU A 22 3.77 -10.57 2.48
N ILE A 23 3.67 -9.35 1.95
CA ILE A 23 2.74 -9.02 0.86
C ILE A 23 3.06 -9.85 -0.39
N SER A 24 4.34 -10.03 -0.70
CA SER A 24 4.80 -10.82 -1.84
C SER A 24 4.39 -12.29 -1.70
N ASN A 25 4.56 -12.86 -0.52
CA ASN A 25 4.16 -14.23 -0.20
C ASN A 25 2.64 -14.41 -0.27
N GLU A 26 1.87 -13.52 0.35
CA GLU A 26 0.40 -13.62 0.39
C GLU A 26 -0.26 -13.38 -0.98
N LEU A 27 0.36 -12.56 -1.81
CA LEU A 27 -0.13 -12.25 -3.14
C LEU A 27 0.47 -13.16 -4.23
N CYS A 28 1.33 -14.11 -3.86
CA CYS A 28 2.08 -15.00 -4.75
C CYS A 28 2.75 -14.27 -5.93
N ILE A 29 3.38 -13.12 -5.65
CA ILE A 29 4.09 -12.30 -6.66
C ILE A 29 5.46 -11.92 -6.16
N SER A 30 6.36 -11.50 -7.04
CA SER A 30 7.70 -11.08 -6.63
C SER A 30 7.68 -9.84 -5.73
N VAL A 31 8.64 -9.74 -4.80
CA VAL A 31 8.86 -8.55 -3.97
C VAL A 31 9.07 -7.30 -4.84
N ASN A 32 9.71 -7.44 -6.02
CA ASN A 32 9.90 -6.33 -6.95
C ASN A 32 8.55 -5.81 -7.49
N THR A 33 7.64 -6.72 -7.86
CA THR A 33 6.27 -6.38 -8.27
C THR A 33 5.52 -5.67 -7.16
N VAL A 34 5.67 -6.11 -5.90
CA VAL A 34 5.10 -5.43 -4.74
C VAL A 34 5.66 -4.01 -4.62
N LYS A 35 6.98 -3.82 -4.72
CA LYS A 35 7.60 -2.47 -4.69
C LYS A 35 7.03 -1.55 -5.77
N THR A 36 6.80 -2.06 -6.98
CA THR A 36 6.15 -1.28 -8.05
C THR A 36 4.72 -0.86 -7.66
N HIS A 37 3.92 -1.78 -7.10
CA HIS A 37 2.57 -1.45 -6.62
C HIS A 37 2.62 -0.42 -5.48
N VAL A 38 3.51 -0.59 -4.50
CA VAL A 38 3.70 0.38 -3.40
C VAL A 38 4.04 1.76 -3.93
N ALA A 39 5.00 1.87 -4.86
CA ALA A 39 5.36 3.16 -5.47
C ALA A 39 4.17 3.83 -6.18
N ARG A 40 3.36 3.05 -6.91
CA ARG A 40 2.15 3.56 -7.56
C ARG A 40 1.09 4.00 -6.56
N VAL A 41 0.87 3.23 -5.48
CA VAL A 41 -0.05 3.59 -4.38
C VAL A 41 0.39 4.90 -3.75
N LEU A 42 1.65 5.03 -3.37
CA LEU A 42 2.19 6.25 -2.75
C LEU A 42 2.05 7.47 -3.67
N LYS A 43 2.35 7.31 -4.96
CA LYS A 43 2.17 8.36 -5.97
C LYS A 43 0.70 8.78 -6.10
N LYS A 44 -0.22 7.80 -6.15
CA LYS A 44 -1.66 8.06 -6.28
C LYS A 44 -2.27 8.67 -5.02
N GLU A 45 -1.79 8.29 -3.85
CA GLU A 45 -2.22 8.88 -2.58
C GLU A 45 -1.48 10.18 -2.25
N ASN A 46 -0.57 10.63 -3.12
CA ASN A 46 0.22 11.86 -2.95
C ASN A 46 0.99 11.89 -1.61
N VAL A 47 1.66 10.78 -1.30
CA VAL A 47 2.47 10.60 -0.08
C VAL A 47 3.87 10.11 -0.46
N LYS A 48 4.88 10.47 0.35
CA LYS A 48 6.29 10.17 0.03
C LYS A 48 6.76 8.83 0.59
N ASN A 49 6.13 8.34 1.65
CA ASN A 49 6.53 7.10 2.30
C ASN A 49 5.34 6.33 2.88
N ARG A 50 5.57 5.06 3.23
CA ARG A 50 4.53 4.19 3.78
C ARG A 50 3.94 4.69 5.10
N ILE A 51 4.73 5.38 5.92
CA ILE A 51 4.26 5.91 7.21
C ILE A 51 3.25 7.04 6.96
N GLN A 52 3.55 7.97 6.05
CA GLN A 52 2.62 9.01 5.62
C GLN A 52 1.33 8.42 5.05
N LEU A 53 1.41 7.32 4.29
CA LEU A 53 0.22 6.61 3.82
C LEU A 53 -0.63 6.10 5.00
N ILE A 54 0.01 5.44 5.96
CA ILE A 54 -0.66 4.88 7.14
C ILE A 54 -1.30 6.00 7.96
N THR A 55 -0.56 7.04 8.32
CA THR A 55 -1.08 8.19 9.07
C THR A 55 -2.23 8.86 8.33
N LYS A 56 -2.11 9.07 7.02
CA LYS A 56 -3.18 9.66 6.19
C LYS A 56 -4.45 8.81 6.21
N GLN A 57 -4.33 7.49 6.13
CA GLN A 57 -5.48 6.61 6.09
C GLN A 57 -6.12 6.40 7.46
N VAL A 58 -5.30 6.32 8.53
CA VAL A 58 -5.80 6.30 9.92
C VAL A 58 -6.62 7.56 10.19
N ASN A 59 -6.15 8.73 9.76
CA ASN A 59 -6.88 9.99 9.92
C ASN A 59 -8.16 10.06 9.06
N LYS A 60 -8.24 9.35 7.93
CA LYS A 60 -9.45 9.25 7.09
C LYS A 60 -10.55 8.41 7.76
N ASN A 61 -10.20 7.42 8.60
CA ASN A 61 -11.17 6.54 9.25
C ASN A 61 -11.84 7.15 10.50
N SER A 62 -11.42 8.35 10.93
CA SER A 62 -11.99 9.08 12.06
C SER A 62 -12.91 10.26 11.64
N LYS A 63 -13.38 10.27 10.39
CA LYS A 63 -14.38 11.22 9.88
C LYS A 63 -15.59 10.51 9.31
#